data_AF-A0A4Y2S7D6-F1
#
_entry.id   AF-A0A4Y2S7D6-F1
#
_cell.length_a   1.000
_cell.length_b   1.000
_cell.length_c   1.000
_cell.angle_alpha   90.00
_cell.angle_beta   90.00
_cell.angle_gamma   90.00
#
_symmetry.space_group_name_H-M   'P 1'
#
loop_
_entity.id
_entity.type
_entity.pdbx_description
1 polymer ?
#
loop_
_entity_poly.entity_id
_entity_poly.type
_entity_poly.pdbx_seq_one_letter_code
_entity_poly.pdbx_strand_id
1 'polypeptide(L)'
;MYFFQKLNVLDLSKKEWALVSENLKKIWLKKLYDNKTISLKGRLTDNIIDQLSVFYGNAIRQHSNSAKDMRNAVWAIYFHTRSTDNEHLHSYCPAGGTSSCKYNQAVSKGSAETFRHKNRLPPAVMDAIKPIFNSLSHPELLNRCHGAYTQNTNESLNSVIGRFALRYRAVVVGLPKLLSTNQLYVLMRDA
;
A
#
# COMPACT_ATOMS: atom_id res chain seq x y z
N MET A 1 -22.96 -13.09 -16.62
CA MET A 1 -22.49 -13.74 -15.38
C MET A 1 -21.12 -13.17 -15.04
N TYR A 2 -21.04 -12.49 -13.90
CA TYR A 2 -19.97 -11.65 -13.31
C TYR A 2 -18.52 -11.85 -13.79
N PHE A 3 -18.00 -10.87 -14.55
CA PHE A 3 -16.55 -10.64 -14.70
C PHE A 3 -16.11 -9.59 -13.68
N PHE A 4 -15.88 -10.00 -12.43
CA PHE A 4 -15.20 -9.15 -11.45
C PHE A 4 -13.73 -9.01 -11.87
N GLN A 5 -13.36 -7.81 -12.30
CA GLN A 5 -11.97 -7.39 -12.53
C GLN A 5 -11.21 -7.52 -11.19
N LYS A 6 -10.38 -8.57 -11.05
CA LYS A 6 -9.46 -8.71 -9.91
C LYS A 6 -8.38 -7.65 -10.04
N LEU A 7 -8.46 -6.60 -9.23
CA LEU A 7 -7.44 -5.56 -9.13
C LEU A 7 -6.19 -6.13 -8.43
N ASN A 8 -4.99 -5.83 -8.93
CA ASN A 8 -3.72 -6.19 -8.30
C ASN A 8 -3.61 -5.51 -6.92
N VAL A 9 -3.05 -6.18 -5.92
CA VAL A 9 -2.76 -5.61 -4.58
C VAL A 9 -1.97 -4.30 -4.67
N LEU A 10 -1.05 -4.18 -5.63
CA LEU A 10 -0.30 -2.94 -5.87
C LEU A 10 -1.16 -1.84 -6.51
N ASP A 11 -2.17 -2.19 -7.31
CA ASP A 11 -3.07 -1.20 -7.92
C ASP A 11 -4.20 -0.79 -6.98
N LEU A 12 -4.66 -1.71 -6.12
CA LEU A 12 -5.51 -1.43 -4.97
C LEU A 12 -4.81 -0.48 -4.01
N SER A 13 -3.59 -0.83 -3.59
CA SER A 13 -2.81 0.04 -2.71
C SER A 13 -2.56 1.39 -3.38
N LYS A 14 -2.17 1.47 -4.66
CA LYS A 14 -1.99 2.76 -5.35
C LYS A 14 -3.28 3.59 -5.43
N LYS A 15 -4.44 2.98 -5.73
CA LYS A 15 -5.72 3.69 -5.81
C LYS A 15 -6.20 4.17 -4.44
N GLU A 16 -6.01 3.36 -3.41
CA GLU A 16 -6.35 3.73 -2.04
C GLU A 16 -5.38 4.74 -1.49
N TRP A 17 -4.08 4.60 -1.77
CA TRP A 17 -3.06 5.61 -1.51
C TRP A 17 -3.34 6.91 -2.27
N ALA A 18 -3.98 6.88 -3.44
CA ALA A 18 -4.41 8.09 -4.14
C ALA A 18 -5.59 8.79 -3.44
N LEU A 19 -6.61 8.05 -3.01
CA LEU A 19 -7.72 8.60 -2.20
C LEU A 19 -7.21 9.14 -0.84
N VAL A 20 -6.30 8.38 -0.23
CA VAL A 20 -5.55 8.77 0.97
C VAL A 20 -4.72 10.02 0.71
N SER A 21 -4.07 10.13 -0.44
CA SER A 21 -3.30 11.30 -0.87
C SER A 21 -4.20 12.52 -1.01
N GLU A 22 -5.42 12.38 -1.54
CA GLU A 22 -6.39 13.50 -1.60
C GLU A 22 -6.83 13.96 -0.20
N ASN A 23 -7.08 13.04 0.72
CA ASN A 23 -7.40 13.40 2.10
C ASN A 23 -6.19 14.01 2.83
N LEU A 24 -4.98 13.49 2.60
CA LEU A 24 -3.73 14.07 3.08
C LEU A 24 -3.53 15.48 2.53
N LYS A 25 -3.77 15.72 1.24
CA LYS A 25 -3.69 17.04 0.59
C LYS A 25 -4.59 18.07 1.28
N LYS A 26 -5.80 17.69 1.70
CA LYS A 26 -6.73 18.58 2.42
C LYS A 26 -6.21 19.02 3.79
N ILE A 27 -5.40 18.19 4.45
CA ILE A 27 -4.81 18.49 5.76
C ILE A 27 -3.34 18.92 5.67
N TRP A 28 -2.72 18.84 4.49
CA TRP A 28 -1.29 19.03 4.29
C TRP A 28 -0.79 20.40 4.73
N LEU A 29 -1.58 21.44 4.43
CA LEU A 29 -1.28 22.82 4.77
C LEU A 29 -2.00 23.29 6.04
N LYS A 30 -2.86 22.46 6.64
CA LYS A 30 -3.59 22.82 7.85
C LYS A 30 -2.71 22.63 9.06
N LYS A 31 -2.83 23.55 10.02
CA LYS A 31 -2.26 23.37 11.35
C LYS A 31 -3.07 22.31 12.09
N LEU A 32 -2.36 21.35 12.67
CA LEU A 32 -2.92 20.36 13.60
C LEU A 32 -3.10 21.00 14.98
N TYR A 33 -3.64 20.25 15.94
CA TYR A 33 -3.93 20.78 17.29
C TYR A 33 -2.67 21.25 18.04
N ASP A 34 -1.48 20.83 17.60
CA ASP A 34 -0.19 21.30 18.11
C ASP A 34 0.35 22.54 17.37
N ASN A 35 -0.51 23.24 16.62
CA ASN A 35 -0.23 24.45 15.85
C ASN A 35 0.86 24.28 14.76
N LYS A 36 1.16 23.05 14.39
CA LYS A 36 2.18 22.70 13.37
C LYS A 36 1.51 22.04 12.16
N THR A 37 2.07 22.26 10.97
CA THR A 37 1.63 21.56 9.76
C THR A 37 2.14 20.12 9.76
N ILE A 38 1.48 19.24 9.01
CA ILE A 38 1.81 17.81 8.99
C ILE A 38 3.16 17.50 8.32
N SER A 39 3.62 18.36 7.39
CA SER A 39 4.80 18.14 6.54
C SER A 39 6.13 18.69 7.08
N LEU A 40 6.17 19.21 8.31
CA LEU A 40 7.43 19.72 8.88
C LEU A 40 8.47 18.62 9.10
N LYS A 41 9.75 18.99 9.11
CA LYS A 41 10.86 18.07 9.44
C LYS A 41 10.59 17.39 10.79
N GLY A 42 10.75 16.06 10.82
CA GLY A 42 10.45 15.23 12.00
C GLY A 42 8.97 14.83 12.15
N ARG A 43 8.14 15.10 11.13
CA ARG A 43 6.73 14.69 11.06
C ARG A 43 6.50 13.77 9.85
N LEU A 44 5.38 13.89 9.15
CA LEU A 44 5.07 13.07 7.98
C LEU A 44 5.84 13.60 6.77
N THR A 45 7.02 13.02 6.51
CA THR A 45 7.82 13.32 5.33
C THR A 45 7.61 12.27 4.24
N ASP A 46 8.00 12.58 3.00
CA ASP A 46 7.86 11.65 1.86
C ASP A 46 8.55 10.30 2.15
N ASN A 47 9.76 10.32 2.72
CA ASN A 47 10.47 9.10 3.12
C ASN A 47 9.70 8.26 4.15
N ILE A 48 8.93 8.88 5.05
CA ILE A 48 8.10 8.15 6.00
C ILE A 48 6.88 7.57 5.29
N ILE A 49 6.28 8.31 4.34
CA ILE A 49 5.18 7.80 3.51
C ILE A 49 5.63 6.58 2.69
N ASP A 50 6.83 6.64 2.10
CA ASP A 50 7.41 5.52 1.36
C ASP A 50 7.62 4.29 2.25
N GLN A 51 8.18 4.49 3.45
CA GLN A 51 8.36 3.40 4.43
C GLN A 51 7.03 2.79 4.85
N LEU A 52 6.02 3.60 5.17
CA LEU A 52 4.68 3.12 5.53
C LEU A 52 4.03 2.33 4.38
N SER A 53 4.23 2.78 3.14
CA SER A 53 3.74 2.09 1.94
C SER A 53 4.38 0.72 1.75
N VAL A 54 5.70 0.62 1.95
CA VAL A 54 6.44 -0.65 1.92
C VAL A 54 5.96 -1.59 3.02
N PHE A 55 5.81 -1.10 4.25
CA PHE A 55 5.30 -1.89 5.36
C PHE A 55 3.88 -2.40 5.12
N TYR A 56 2.99 -1.55 4.61
CA TYR A 56 1.63 -1.95 4.23
C TYR A 56 1.65 -3.09 3.20
N GLY A 57 2.41 -2.93 2.11
CA GLY A 57 2.55 -3.97 1.10
C GLY A 57 3.07 -5.31 1.67
N ASN A 58 4.02 -5.26 2.60
CA ASN A 58 4.52 -6.45 3.30
C ASN A 58 3.44 -7.10 4.16
N ALA A 59 2.69 -6.32 4.94
CA ALA A 59 1.61 -6.81 5.79
C ALA A 59 0.56 -7.58 4.96
N ILE A 60 0.16 -7.03 3.82
CA ILE A 60 -0.80 -7.70 2.92
C ILE A 60 -0.23 -9.00 2.35
N ARG A 61 1.02 -9.00 1.87
CA ARG A 61 1.64 -10.21 1.28
C ARG A 61 1.81 -11.34 2.30
N GLN A 62 2.35 -11.03 3.49
CA GLN A 62 2.66 -12.01 4.53
C GLN A 62 1.40 -12.64 5.14
N HIS A 63 0.28 -11.92 5.15
CA HIS A 63 -0.97 -12.36 5.76
C HIS A 63 -2.09 -12.56 4.74
N SER A 64 -1.75 -12.78 3.48
CA SER A 64 -2.69 -12.83 2.36
C SER A 64 -3.77 -13.92 2.45
N ASN A 65 -3.61 -14.90 3.33
CA ASN A 65 -4.59 -15.96 3.57
C ASN A 65 -5.63 -15.60 4.64
N SER A 66 -5.55 -14.40 5.24
CA SER A 66 -6.43 -14.01 6.35
C SER A 66 -6.60 -12.50 6.41
N ALA A 67 -7.80 -12.02 6.05
CA ALA A 67 -8.15 -10.60 6.17
C ALA A 67 -8.04 -10.09 7.62
N LYS A 68 -8.31 -10.95 8.60
CA LYS A 68 -8.12 -10.63 10.02
C LYS A 68 -6.64 -10.38 10.34
N ASP A 69 -5.74 -11.22 9.84
CA ASP A 69 -4.32 -11.07 10.12
C ASP A 69 -3.72 -9.90 9.34
N MET A 70 -4.17 -9.66 8.10
CA MET A 70 -3.86 -8.43 7.37
C MET A 70 -4.26 -7.19 8.16
N ARG A 71 -5.50 -7.17 8.69
CA ARG A 71 -6.00 -6.06 9.52
C ARG A 71 -5.09 -5.84 10.74
N ASN A 72 -4.77 -6.91 11.46
CA ASN A 72 -3.91 -6.84 12.64
C ASN A 72 -2.51 -6.33 12.29
N ALA A 73 -1.93 -6.79 11.19
CA ALA A 73 -0.62 -6.34 10.72
C ALA A 73 -0.63 -4.86 10.28
N VAL A 74 -1.69 -4.39 9.61
CA VAL A 74 -1.87 -2.97 9.27
C VAL A 74 -1.94 -2.10 10.52
N TRP A 75 -2.70 -2.53 11.53
CA TRP A 75 -2.75 -1.82 12.82
C TRP A 75 -1.43 -1.91 13.59
N ALA A 76 -0.69 -3.01 13.49
CA ALA A 76 0.64 -3.13 14.06
C ALA A 76 1.57 -2.02 13.54
N ILE A 77 1.51 -1.69 12.24
CA ILE A 77 2.29 -0.57 11.65
C ILE A 77 1.92 0.77 12.30
N TYR A 78 0.63 1.06 12.45
CA TYR A 78 0.16 2.29 13.10
C TYR A 78 0.69 2.41 14.53
N PHE A 79 0.47 1.37 15.35
CA PHE A 79 0.86 1.38 16.74
C PHE A 79 2.39 1.36 16.92
N HIS A 80 3.12 0.66 16.06
CA HIS A 80 4.59 0.74 16.00
C HIS A 80 5.09 2.17 15.80
N THR A 81 4.47 2.91 14.89
CA THR A 81 4.89 4.28 14.54
C THR A 81 4.52 5.28 15.64
N ARG A 82 3.44 5.00 16.39
CA ARG A 82 2.99 5.82 17.54
C ARG A 82 3.72 5.49 18.85
N SER A 83 4.27 4.29 18.98
CA SER A 83 4.90 3.77 20.20
C SER A 83 6.04 4.68 20.68
N THR A 84 6.16 4.84 21.98
CA THR A 84 7.21 5.65 22.62
C THR A 84 7.95 4.84 23.69
N ASP A 85 9.03 5.41 24.22
CA ASP A 85 9.78 4.77 25.31
C ASP A 85 8.98 4.74 26.62
N ASN A 86 7.94 5.57 26.74
CA ASN A 86 7.06 5.62 27.91
C ASN A 86 5.73 4.89 27.66
N GLU A 87 5.42 4.56 26.40
CA GLU A 87 4.13 4.02 25.97
C GLU A 87 4.39 2.98 24.87
N HIS A 88 4.57 1.73 25.27
CA HIS A 88 4.94 0.63 24.39
C HIS A 88 3.71 -0.02 23.71
N LEU A 89 3.45 0.33 22.45
CA LEU A 89 2.24 -0.07 21.73
C LEU A 89 2.52 -1.24 20.76
N HIS A 90 2.91 -2.40 21.29
CA HIS A 90 3.33 -3.57 20.49
C HIS A 90 2.38 -4.78 20.56
N SER A 91 1.16 -4.61 21.09
CA SER A 91 0.21 -5.71 21.31
C SER A 91 -0.27 -6.40 20.01
N TYR A 92 -0.22 -5.71 18.88
CA TYR A 92 -0.57 -6.28 17.57
C TYR A 92 0.59 -7.02 16.89
N CYS A 93 1.77 -6.99 17.48
CA CYS A 93 2.98 -7.55 16.89
C CYS A 93 3.19 -8.98 17.42
N PRO A 94 3.71 -9.90 16.60
CA PRO A 94 4.00 -11.24 17.08
C PRO A 94 4.98 -11.19 18.27
N ALA A 95 4.75 -12.05 19.26
CA ALA A 95 5.64 -12.22 20.40
C ALA A 95 6.83 -13.13 20.03
N GLY A 96 7.88 -13.12 20.84
CA GLY A 96 9.01 -14.06 20.73
C GLY A 96 10.26 -13.48 20.07
N GLY A 97 11.39 -14.14 20.30
CA GLY A 97 12.71 -13.73 19.82
C GLY A 97 12.88 -13.77 18.29
N THR A 98 11.99 -14.47 17.58
CA THR A 98 11.94 -14.54 16.10
C THR A 98 10.98 -13.53 15.49
N SER A 99 10.28 -12.73 16.31
CA SER A 99 9.38 -11.68 15.86
C SER A 99 10.13 -10.65 15.02
N SER A 100 9.52 -10.12 13.97
CA SER A 100 10.05 -8.95 13.24
C SER A 100 9.96 -7.64 14.03
N CYS A 101 9.21 -7.62 15.15
CA CYS A 101 9.15 -6.49 16.07
C CYS A 101 10.37 -6.45 16.98
N LYS A 102 11.26 -5.48 16.78
CA LYS A 102 12.49 -5.32 17.56
C LYS A 102 12.24 -5.11 19.06
N TYR A 103 11.14 -4.45 19.43
CA TYR A 103 10.77 -4.29 20.84
C TYR A 103 10.39 -5.64 21.46
N ASN A 104 9.51 -6.42 20.81
CA ASN A 104 9.14 -7.75 21.31
C ASN A 104 10.34 -8.71 21.35
N GLN A 105 11.28 -8.60 20.40
CA GLN A 105 12.56 -9.32 20.49
C GLN A 105 13.35 -8.92 21.73
N ALA A 106 13.43 -7.61 22.02
CA ALA A 106 14.14 -7.11 23.21
C ALA A 106 13.47 -7.60 24.49
N VAL A 107 12.14 -7.60 24.57
CA VAL A 107 11.37 -8.21 25.66
C VAL A 107 11.72 -9.69 25.84
N SER A 108 11.69 -10.48 24.76
CA SER A 108 12.04 -11.90 24.82
C SER A 108 13.50 -12.16 25.23
N LYS A 109 14.41 -11.21 24.98
CA LYS A 109 15.83 -11.28 25.35
C LYS A 109 16.13 -10.63 26.72
N GLY A 110 15.12 -10.14 27.43
CA GLY A 110 15.32 -9.44 28.72
C GLY A 110 16.05 -8.10 28.61
N SER A 111 16.03 -7.45 27.44
CA SER A 111 16.75 -6.19 27.14
C SER A 111 15.82 -5.00 26.86
N ALA A 112 14.54 -5.13 27.17
CA ALA A 112 13.51 -4.12 26.87
C ALA A 112 13.81 -2.74 27.49
N GLU A 113 14.41 -2.68 28.67
CA GLU A 113 14.75 -1.43 29.36
C GLU A 113 15.74 -0.55 28.59
N THR A 114 16.62 -1.17 27.80
CA THR A 114 17.62 -0.48 26.98
C THR A 114 17.08 -0.12 25.59
N PHE A 115 15.89 -0.59 25.23
CA PHE A 115 15.30 -0.36 23.93
C PHE A 115 14.88 1.11 23.77
N ARG A 116 15.22 1.71 22.63
CA ARG A 116 14.84 3.08 22.29
C ARG A 116 14.08 3.10 20.97
N HIS A 117 12.88 3.67 21.00
CA HIS A 117 12.02 3.83 19.84
C HIS A 117 12.60 4.88 18.89
N LYS A 118 12.86 4.45 17.65
CA LYS A 118 13.28 5.33 16.55
C LYS A 118 12.06 5.72 15.71
N ASN A 119 12.16 6.85 15.01
CA ASN A 119 11.18 7.28 13.99
C ASN A 119 9.74 7.46 14.51
N ARG A 120 9.60 8.09 15.68
CA ARG A 120 8.31 8.39 16.29
C ARG A 120 7.67 9.60 15.62
N LEU A 121 6.46 9.42 15.09
CA LEU A 121 5.66 10.55 14.64
C LEU A 121 4.97 11.22 15.84
N PRO A 122 4.84 12.56 15.85
CA PRO A 122 4.09 13.24 16.90
C PRO A 122 2.65 12.74 16.99
N PRO A 123 2.04 12.69 18.18
CA PRO A 123 0.65 12.25 18.35
C PRO A 123 -0.33 12.98 17.42
N ALA A 124 -0.13 14.30 17.22
CA ALA A 124 -0.94 15.09 16.30
C ALA A 124 -0.91 14.60 14.85
N VAL A 125 0.23 14.11 14.39
CA VAL A 125 0.35 13.51 13.05
C VAL A 125 -0.32 12.15 13.02
N MET A 126 -0.11 11.33 14.05
CA MET A 126 -0.70 10.00 14.15
C MET A 126 -2.23 10.06 14.16
N ASP A 127 -2.82 10.97 14.93
CA ASP A 127 -4.26 11.17 14.96
C ASP A 127 -4.80 11.65 13.60
N ALA A 128 -4.07 12.53 12.92
CA ALA A 128 -4.43 13.02 11.60
C ALA A 128 -4.40 11.92 10.52
N ILE A 129 -3.49 10.94 10.62
CA ILE A 129 -3.39 9.82 9.67
C ILE A 129 -4.15 8.57 10.10
N LYS A 130 -4.70 8.51 11.32
CA LYS A 130 -5.50 7.36 11.78
C LYS A 130 -6.67 7.00 10.84
N PRO A 131 -7.42 7.96 10.26
CA PRO A 131 -8.47 7.64 9.28
C PRO A 131 -7.95 6.88 8.05
N ILE A 132 -6.70 7.12 7.65
CA ILE A 132 -6.06 6.42 6.54
C ILE A 132 -5.87 4.94 6.90
N PHE A 133 -5.37 4.66 8.10
CA PHE A 133 -5.23 3.28 8.59
C PHE A 133 -6.58 2.59 8.79
N ASN A 134 -7.64 3.31 9.17
CA ASN A 134 -9.00 2.78 9.17
C ASN A 134 -9.42 2.32 7.75
N SER A 135 -9.24 3.19 6.74
CA SER A 135 -9.58 2.84 5.35
C SER A 135 -8.75 1.68 4.82
N LEU A 136 -7.43 1.69 5.06
CA LEU A 136 -6.49 0.66 4.62
C LEU A 136 -6.68 -0.69 5.33
N SER A 137 -7.36 -0.70 6.48
CA SER A 137 -7.68 -1.91 7.25
C SER A 137 -9.14 -2.36 7.11
N HIS A 138 -9.89 -1.76 6.17
CA HIS A 138 -11.29 -2.07 5.96
C HIS A 138 -11.47 -3.51 5.45
N PRO A 139 -12.37 -4.33 6.04
CA PRO A 139 -12.50 -5.73 5.66
C PRO A 139 -12.79 -5.96 4.18
N GLU A 140 -13.64 -5.14 3.56
CA GLU A 140 -13.96 -5.26 2.12
C GLU A 140 -12.74 -5.08 1.23
N LEU A 141 -11.86 -4.14 1.59
CA LEU A 141 -10.58 -3.95 0.94
C LEU A 141 -9.72 -5.20 1.15
N LEU A 142 -9.49 -5.59 2.39
CA LEU A 142 -8.57 -6.67 2.72
C LEU A 142 -9.00 -8.02 2.13
N ASN A 143 -10.31 -8.29 2.05
CA ASN A 143 -10.86 -9.49 1.40
C ASN A 143 -10.52 -9.55 -0.09
N ARG A 144 -10.39 -8.41 -0.78
CA ARG A 144 -9.95 -8.36 -2.19
C ARG A 144 -8.47 -8.66 -2.35
N CYS A 145 -7.68 -8.48 -1.29
CA CYS A 145 -6.27 -8.82 -1.25
C CYS A 145 -6.00 -10.31 -0.91
N HIS A 146 -7.05 -11.10 -0.68
CA HIS A 146 -6.92 -12.51 -0.34
C HIS A 146 -6.20 -13.30 -1.44
N GLY A 147 -5.22 -14.11 -1.04
CA GLY A 147 -4.36 -14.89 -1.95
C GLY A 147 -3.23 -14.11 -2.62
N ALA A 148 -3.03 -12.82 -2.28
CA ALA A 148 -1.94 -11.98 -2.77
C ALA A 148 -1.69 -12.08 -4.28
N TYR A 149 -2.77 -12.14 -5.07
CA TYR A 149 -2.65 -12.21 -6.53
C TYR A 149 -1.96 -10.95 -7.05
N THR A 150 -0.66 -11.07 -7.31
CA THR A 150 0.01 -10.21 -8.27
C THR A 150 -0.53 -10.68 -9.61
N GLN A 151 -1.50 -9.95 -10.19
CA GLN A 151 -1.68 -10.10 -11.63
C GLN A 151 -0.34 -9.70 -12.23
N ASN A 152 0.38 -10.70 -12.75
CA ASN A 152 1.42 -10.49 -13.73
C ASN A 152 0.99 -9.31 -14.59
N THR A 153 1.76 -8.23 -14.61
CA THR A 153 1.43 -7.02 -15.38
C THR A 153 1.15 -7.41 -16.84
N ASN A 154 1.74 -8.49 -17.34
CA ASN A 154 1.50 -9.01 -18.68
C ASN A 154 0.12 -9.66 -18.84
N GLU A 155 -0.51 -10.26 -17.82
CA GLU A 155 -1.85 -10.83 -17.95
C GLU A 155 -2.94 -9.75 -17.96
N SER A 156 -2.81 -8.72 -17.13
CA SER A 156 -3.74 -7.58 -17.16
C SER A 156 -3.55 -6.77 -18.44
N LEU A 157 -2.32 -6.57 -18.91
CA LEU A 157 -2.01 -5.89 -20.16
C LEU A 157 -2.42 -6.72 -21.38
N ASN A 158 -2.12 -8.03 -21.46
CA ASN A 158 -2.55 -8.91 -22.55
C ASN A 158 -4.08 -9.05 -22.60
N SER A 159 -4.76 -9.04 -21.44
CA SER A 159 -6.22 -9.04 -21.39
C SER A 159 -6.82 -7.72 -21.88
N VAL A 160 -6.19 -6.58 -21.57
CA VAL A 160 -6.57 -5.26 -22.10
C VAL A 160 -6.29 -5.17 -23.61
N ILE A 161 -5.10 -5.56 -24.06
CA ILE A 161 -4.70 -5.61 -25.48
C ILE A 161 -5.61 -6.57 -26.25
N GLY A 162 -5.93 -7.73 -25.69
CA GLY A 162 -6.87 -8.69 -26.29
C GLY A 162 -8.29 -8.12 -26.41
N ARG A 163 -8.77 -7.40 -25.39
CA ARG A 163 -10.06 -6.68 -25.46
C ARG A 163 -10.05 -5.58 -26.52
N PHE A 164 -8.97 -4.81 -26.62
CA PHE A 164 -8.83 -3.81 -27.68
C PHE A 164 -8.76 -4.47 -29.06
N ALA A 165 -7.93 -5.50 -29.24
CA ALA A 165 -7.79 -6.24 -30.49
C ALA A 165 -9.11 -6.88 -30.93
N LEU A 166 -9.90 -7.46 -30.02
CA LEU A 166 -11.25 -7.97 -30.32
C LEU A 166 -12.23 -6.84 -30.69
N ARG A 167 -12.10 -5.66 -30.08
CA ARG A 167 -12.90 -4.47 -30.40
C ARG A 167 -12.56 -3.91 -31.78
N TYR A 168 -11.30 -3.95 -32.19
CA TYR A 168 -10.85 -3.55 -33.53
C TYR A 168 -11.07 -4.64 -34.60
N ARG A 169 -11.15 -5.92 -34.21
CA ARG A 169 -11.49 -7.03 -35.11
C ARG A 169 -12.96 -6.98 -35.56
N ALA A 170 -13.83 -6.30 -34.82
CA ALA A 170 -15.23 -6.06 -35.20
C ALA A 170 -15.41 -4.85 -36.15
N VAL A 171 -14.36 -4.08 -36.43
CA VAL A 171 -14.44 -2.88 -37.31
C VAL A 171 -13.69 -3.07 -38.63
N VAL A 172 -12.95 -4.16 -38.82
CA VAL A 172 -12.26 -4.45 -40.09
C VAL A 172 -12.65 -5.85 -40.59
N VAL A 173 -13.91 -5.99 -40.99
CA VAL A 173 -14.27 -6.97 -42.03
C VAL A 173 -14.13 -6.24 -43.36
N GLY A 174 -12.91 -6.24 -43.89
CA GLY A 174 -12.62 -5.68 -45.21
C GLY A 174 -11.29 -4.95 -45.29
N LEU A 175 -10.17 -5.68 -45.22
CA LEU A 175 -9.04 -5.49 -46.14
C LEU A 175 -8.06 -6.67 -46.00
N PRO A 176 -8.00 -7.60 -46.97
CA PRO A 176 -6.93 -8.59 -47.04
C PRO A 176 -5.67 -7.96 -47.65
N LYS A 177 -4.50 -8.45 -47.22
CA LYS A 177 -3.12 -8.00 -47.53
C LYS A 177 -2.67 -6.75 -46.78
N LEU A 178 -1.91 -6.97 -45.70
CA LEU A 178 -0.61 -6.33 -45.40
C LEU A 178 -0.08 -6.90 -44.06
N LEU A 179 0.21 -8.20 -44.06
CA LEU A 179 1.02 -8.86 -43.01
C LEU A 179 2.29 -9.46 -43.62
N SER A 180 2.88 -8.78 -44.60
CA SER A 180 4.20 -9.13 -45.11
C SER A 180 4.96 -7.87 -45.46
N THR A 181 5.51 -7.20 -44.45
CA THR A 181 6.86 -6.61 -44.49
C THR A 181 7.08 -5.74 -43.24
N ASN A 182 8.25 -5.93 -42.62
CA ASN A 182 8.78 -5.20 -41.47
C ASN A 182 8.81 -3.67 -41.66
N GLN A 183 7.71 -2.95 -41.38
CA GLN A 183 7.73 -1.48 -41.37
C GLN A 183 6.97 -0.83 -40.20
N LEU A 184 6.62 -1.57 -39.14
CA LEU A 184 5.96 -0.97 -37.97
C LEU A 184 6.92 -0.22 -37.01
N TYR A 185 8.25 -0.33 -37.20
CA TYR A 185 9.24 0.26 -36.28
C TYR A 185 9.62 1.72 -36.58
N VAL A 186 9.13 2.34 -37.66
CA VAL A 186 9.59 3.69 -38.07
C VAL A 186 8.59 4.81 -37.73
N LEU A 187 7.34 4.51 -37.37
CA LEU A 187 6.31 5.55 -37.13
C LEU A 187 6.08 5.93 -35.65
N MET A 188 6.93 5.50 -34.71
CA MET A 188 6.83 5.88 -33.28
C MET A 188 8.10 6.56 -32.73
N ARG A 189 8.85 7.31 -33.56
CA ARG A 189 10.01 8.07 -33.07
C ARG A 189 9.83 9.60 -33.04
N ASP A 190 8.84 10.16 -33.73
CA ASP A 190 8.64 11.63 -33.76
C ASP A 190 7.18 12.05 -33.51
N ALA A 191 6.64 11.75 -32.32
CA ALA A 191 5.43 12.38 -31.77
C ALA A 191 5.48 12.41 -30.23
#